data_AF-A0AAD5R2M9-F1
#
_entry.id   AF-A0AAD5R2M9-F1
#
_cell.length_a   1.000
_cell.length_b   1.000
_cell.length_c   1.000
_cell.angle_alpha   90.00
_cell.angle_beta   90.00
_cell.angle_gamma   90.00
#
_symmetry.space_group_name_H-M   'P 1'
#
loop_
_entity.id
_entity.type
_entity.pdbx_description
1 polymer ?
#
loop_
_entity_poly.entity_id
_entity_poly.type
_entity_poly.pdbx_seq_one_letter_code
_entity_poly.pdbx_strand_id
1 'polypeptide(L)'
;MRLSSEQEPADQKSLCYHDDITALEEGIRTLLEIINSALCANLRNNPHLIYTLLYHRCLFDSYQHHPMFQDLLKNIMLVISHFSSKVVHVKAGDGGAMMEVIEKEAVVLPTDRLTKFPELRFRYVEDENTVDFFVPYVWRLTMQHSTIIFDSARVKLFNAQMLSTTS
;
A
#
# COMPACT_ATOMS: atom_id res chain seq x y z
N MET A 1 7.36 -49.12 5.78
CA MET A 1 6.10 -48.36 5.63
C MET A 1 6.52 -46.95 5.23
N ARG A 2 6.38 -46.62 3.94
CA ARG A 2 6.92 -45.38 3.34
C ARG A 2 6.14 -44.18 3.87
N LEU A 3 6.86 -43.24 4.48
CA LEU A 3 6.44 -41.85 4.59
C LEU A 3 6.52 -41.26 3.19
N SER A 4 5.38 -41.14 2.53
CA SER A 4 5.26 -40.39 1.29
C SER A 4 5.40 -38.91 1.61
N SER A 5 6.62 -38.39 1.47
CA SER A 5 6.83 -36.97 1.25
C SER A 5 6.22 -36.63 -0.10
N GLU A 6 5.03 -36.03 -0.10
CA GLU A 6 4.47 -35.34 -1.26
C GLU A 6 5.41 -34.17 -1.60
N GLN A 7 6.42 -34.45 -2.43
CA GLN A 7 7.13 -33.42 -3.17
C GLN A 7 6.12 -32.82 -4.14
N GLU A 8 5.57 -31.65 -3.80
CA GLU A 8 4.86 -30.83 -4.77
C GLU A 8 5.75 -30.69 -6.03
N PRO A 9 5.22 -30.96 -7.22
CA PRO A 9 6.01 -30.95 -8.44
C PRO A 9 6.65 -29.57 -8.62
N ALA A 10 7.95 -29.53 -8.92
CA ALA A 10 8.73 -28.29 -9.01
C ALA A 10 8.11 -27.24 -9.97
N ASP A 11 7.41 -27.70 -11.02
CA ASP A 11 6.64 -26.88 -11.94
C ASP A 11 5.50 -26.11 -11.24
N GLN A 12 4.77 -26.78 -10.34
CA GLN A 12 3.64 -26.20 -9.63
C GLN A 12 4.08 -25.19 -8.57
N LYS A 13 5.25 -25.42 -7.97
CA LYS A 13 5.89 -24.46 -7.06
C LYS A 13 6.43 -23.23 -7.80
N SER A 14 6.98 -23.40 -8.99
CA SER A 14 7.45 -22.30 -9.85
C SER A 14 6.30 -21.41 -10.35
N LEU A 15 5.16 -22.01 -10.68
CA LEU A 15 3.92 -21.31 -11.04
C LEU A 15 3.38 -20.49 -9.86
N CYS A 16 3.35 -21.06 -8.66
CA CYS A 16 2.92 -20.37 -7.45
C CYS A 16 3.75 -19.09 -7.16
N TYR A 17 5.08 -19.16 -7.29
CA TYR A 17 5.94 -17.98 -7.13
C TYR A 17 5.70 -16.91 -8.20
N HIS A 18 5.41 -17.32 -9.43
CA HIS A 18 5.11 -16.37 -10.50
C HIS A 18 3.81 -15.60 -10.22
N ASP A 19 2.79 -16.29 -9.71
CA ASP A 19 1.51 -15.69 -9.34
C ASP A 19 1.66 -14.73 -8.15
N ASP A 20 2.44 -15.12 -7.14
CA ASP A 20 2.75 -14.26 -5.99
C ASP A 20 3.49 -12.98 -6.40
N ILE A 21 4.49 -13.10 -7.29
CA ILE A 21 5.22 -11.94 -7.83
C ILE A 21 4.26 -11.03 -8.59
N THR A 22 3.42 -11.60 -9.45
CA THR A 22 2.44 -10.84 -10.24
C THR A 22 1.48 -10.09 -9.31
N ALA A 23 0.97 -10.74 -8.26
CA ALA A 23 0.09 -10.11 -7.28
C ALA A 23 0.77 -8.94 -6.54
N LEU A 24 2.05 -9.09 -6.17
CA LEU A 24 2.84 -8.01 -5.57
C LEU A 24 3.07 -6.86 -6.55
N GLU A 25 3.37 -7.15 -7.81
CA GLU A 25 3.56 -6.13 -8.85
C GLU A 25 2.28 -5.31 -9.07
N GLU A 26 1.11 -5.97 -9.16
CA GLU A 26 -0.18 -5.29 -9.26
C GLU A 26 -0.47 -4.41 -8.02
N GLY A 27 -0.12 -4.89 -6.82
CA GLY A 27 -0.20 -4.11 -5.59
C GLY A 27 0.67 -2.85 -5.63
N ILE A 28 1.93 -2.99 -6.06
CA ILE A 28 2.86 -1.85 -6.22
C ILE A 28 2.35 -0.88 -7.29
N ARG A 29 1.86 -1.40 -8.42
CA ARG A 29 1.29 -0.61 -9.51
C ARG A 29 0.13 0.25 -9.01
N THR A 30 -0.79 -0.35 -8.26
CA THR A 30 -1.93 0.35 -7.64
C THR A 30 -1.46 1.47 -6.70
N LEU A 31 -0.43 1.24 -5.89
CA LEU A 31 0.13 2.28 -5.02
C LEU A 31 0.75 3.44 -5.82
N LEU A 32 1.47 3.15 -6.91
CA LEU A 32 2.04 4.17 -7.79
C LEU A 32 0.96 4.97 -8.53
N GLU A 33 -0.16 4.33 -8.88
CA GLU A 33 -1.33 5.00 -9.46
C GLU A 33 -2.01 5.94 -8.45
N ILE A 34 -2.12 5.53 -7.18
CA ILE A 34 -2.63 6.39 -6.09
C ILE A 34 -1.73 7.62 -5.92
N ILE A 35 -0.40 7.44 -5.90
CA ILE A 35 0.55 8.55 -5.82
C ILE A 35 0.35 9.50 -7.02
N ASN A 36 0.25 8.97 -8.24
CA ASN A 36 0.01 9.77 -9.44
C ASN A 36 -1.31 10.55 -9.37
N SER A 37 -2.37 9.96 -8.84
CA SER A 37 -3.65 10.64 -8.62
C SER A 37 -3.48 11.84 -7.68
N ALA A 38 -2.76 11.67 -6.57
CA ALA A 38 -2.45 12.76 -5.64
C ALA A 38 -1.60 13.87 -6.29
N LEU A 39 -0.59 13.50 -7.09
CA LEU A 39 0.26 14.43 -7.83
C LEU A 39 -0.53 15.23 -8.88
N CYS A 40 -1.52 14.62 -9.54
CA CYS A 40 -2.30 15.30 -10.58
C CYS A 40 -3.43 16.16 -10.00
N ALA A 41 -4.11 15.68 -8.96
CA ALA A 41 -5.31 16.32 -8.43
C ALA A 41 -5.02 17.48 -7.49
N ASN A 42 -4.02 17.34 -6.61
CA ASN A 42 -3.88 18.28 -5.50
C ASN A 42 -2.44 18.49 -4.98
N LEU A 43 -1.44 18.36 -5.84
CA LEU A 43 -0.03 18.45 -5.44
C LEU A 43 0.32 19.76 -4.72
N ARG A 44 -0.27 20.88 -5.16
CA ARG A 44 -0.03 22.21 -4.57
C ARG A 44 -0.41 22.31 -3.09
N ASN A 45 -1.38 21.50 -2.66
CA ASN A 45 -1.86 21.46 -1.28
C ASN A 45 -1.30 20.27 -0.49
N ASN A 46 -0.34 19.52 -1.04
CA ASN A 46 0.27 18.35 -0.39
C ASN A 46 1.81 18.47 -0.35
N PRO A 47 2.37 19.47 0.33
CA PRO A 47 3.82 19.66 0.43
C PRO A 47 4.52 18.49 1.13
N HIS A 48 3.85 17.85 2.10
CA HIS A 48 4.37 16.66 2.76
C HIS A 48 4.57 15.47 1.81
N LEU A 49 3.71 15.29 0.81
CA LEU A 49 3.91 14.25 -0.20
C LEU A 49 5.20 14.51 -0.99
N ILE A 50 5.43 15.75 -1.39
CA ILE A 50 6.66 16.17 -2.10
C ILE A 50 7.88 15.91 -1.22
N TYR A 51 7.83 16.30 0.06
CA TYR A 51 8.87 16.05 1.03
C TYR A 51 9.20 14.55 1.16
N THR A 52 8.18 13.71 1.31
CA THR A 52 8.33 12.25 1.40
C THR A 52 8.94 11.66 0.12
N LEU A 53 8.51 12.12 -1.06
CA LEU A 53 9.07 11.67 -2.34
C LEU A 53 10.56 12.04 -2.50
N LEU A 54 10.95 13.23 -2.05
CA LEU A 54 12.36 13.65 -2.04
C LEU A 54 13.19 12.77 -1.10
N TYR A 55 12.70 12.56 0.13
CA TYR A 55 13.39 11.80 1.15
C TYR A 55 13.58 10.32 0.74
N HIS A 56 12.57 9.73 0.10
CA HIS A 56 12.59 8.33 -0.34
C HIS A 56 12.89 8.13 -1.82
N ARG A 57 13.55 9.10 -2.47
CA ARG A 57 13.88 9.03 -3.91
C ARG A 57 14.48 7.68 -4.34
N CYS A 58 15.39 7.13 -3.54
CA CYS A 58 16.11 5.89 -3.86
C CYS A 58 15.18 4.69 -4.07
N LEU A 59 13.95 4.70 -3.52
CA LEU A 59 12.97 3.63 -3.75
C LEU A 59 12.58 3.48 -5.22
N PHE A 60 12.64 4.56 -5.99
CA PHE A 60 12.17 4.57 -7.38
C PHE A 60 13.27 4.25 -8.39
N ASP A 61 14.54 4.44 -8.04
CA ASP A 61 15.67 4.36 -8.97
C ASP A 61 15.80 2.96 -9.60
N SER A 62 15.60 1.90 -8.82
CA SER A 62 15.68 0.51 -9.30
C SER A 62 14.55 0.10 -10.24
N TYR A 63 13.43 0.83 -10.24
CA TYR A 63 12.21 0.44 -10.95
C TYR A 63 11.92 1.28 -12.20
N GLN A 64 12.75 2.28 -12.52
CA GLN A 64 12.53 3.19 -13.65
C GLN A 64 12.39 2.48 -15.00
N HIS A 65 13.02 1.32 -15.16
CA HIS A 65 12.97 0.49 -16.37
C HIS A 65 12.07 -0.74 -16.23
N HIS A 66 11.36 -0.87 -15.11
CA HIS A 66 10.47 -2.00 -14.87
C HIS A 66 9.23 -1.87 -15.76
N PRO A 67 8.87 -2.89 -16.56
CA PRO A 67 7.80 -2.78 -17.55
C PRO A 67 6.44 -2.43 -16.93
N MET A 68 6.16 -2.90 -15.70
CA MET A 68 4.93 -2.61 -14.96
C MET A 68 4.90 -1.22 -14.29
N PHE A 69 6.02 -0.50 -14.19
CA PHE A 69 6.08 0.74 -13.38
C PHE A 69 6.62 1.95 -14.14
N GLN A 70 7.38 1.75 -15.22
CA GLN A 70 8.10 2.80 -15.94
C GLN A 70 7.21 3.96 -16.41
N ASP A 71 5.95 3.69 -16.76
CA ASP A 71 4.97 4.69 -17.18
C ASP A 71 4.53 5.58 -16.01
N LEU A 72 4.26 4.97 -14.85
CA LEU A 72 3.83 5.63 -13.62
C LEU A 72 4.96 6.42 -12.94
N LEU A 73 6.21 5.96 -13.07
CA LEU A 73 7.37 6.60 -12.45
C LEU A 73 7.79 7.90 -13.13
N LYS A 74 7.40 8.15 -14.40
CA LYS A 74 7.76 9.39 -15.13
C LYS A 74 7.35 10.65 -14.39
N ASN A 75 6.11 10.71 -13.92
CA ASN A 75 5.60 11.86 -13.16
C ASN A 75 6.31 12.01 -11.81
N ILE A 76 6.49 10.90 -11.08
CA ILE A 76 7.14 10.88 -9.77
C ILE A 76 8.58 11.41 -9.90
N MET A 77 9.34 10.91 -10.88
CA MET A 77 10.71 11.36 -11.13
C MET A 77 10.79 12.80 -11.59
N LEU A 78 9.82 13.29 -12.37
CA LEU A 78 9.73 14.70 -12.77
C LEU A 78 9.55 15.61 -11.55
N VAL A 79 8.62 15.26 -10.64
CA VAL A 79 8.41 16.00 -9.39
C VAL A 79 9.67 15.96 -8.53
N ILE A 80 10.23 14.78 -8.29
CA ILE A 80 11.47 14.63 -7.50
C ILE A 80 12.60 15.48 -8.10
N SER A 81 12.84 15.40 -9.40
CA SER A 81 13.91 16.15 -10.08
C SER A 81 13.70 17.66 -9.97
N HIS A 82 12.46 18.12 -10.19
CA HIS A 82 12.11 19.53 -10.06
C HIS A 82 12.43 20.05 -8.66
N PHE A 83 11.89 19.43 -7.62
CA PHE A 83 12.10 19.91 -6.26
C PHE A 83 13.52 19.67 -5.76
N SER A 84 14.19 18.59 -6.19
CA SER A 84 15.61 18.35 -5.87
C SER A 84 16.47 19.56 -6.28
N SER A 85 16.20 20.16 -7.44
CA SER A 85 16.92 21.35 -7.92
C SER A 85 16.68 22.62 -7.08
N LYS A 86 15.53 22.71 -6.42
CA LYS A 86 15.13 23.88 -5.62
C LYS A 86 15.69 23.84 -4.21
N VAL A 87 15.90 22.63 -3.70
CA VAL A 87 16.30 22.43 -2.32
C VAL A 87 17.79 22.18 -2.10
N VAL A 88 18.60 22.22 -3.17
CA VAL A 88 20.06 21.99 -3.12
C VAL A 88 20.77 22.88 -2.09
N HIS A 89 20.26 24.09 -1.87
CA HIS A 89 20.85 25.06 -0.95
C HIS A 89 20.38 24.91 0.50
N VAL A 90 19.40 24.05 0.76
CA VAL A 90 18.89 23.80 2.11
C VAL A 90 19.88 22.92 2.86
N LYS A 91 20.23 23.34 4.08
CA LYS A 91 21.14 22.58 4.93
C LYS A 91 20.52 21.23 5.31
N ALA A 92 21.31 20.16 5.21
CA ALA A 92 20.87 18.84 5.66
C ALA A 92 20.43 18.88 7.14
N GLY A 93 19.27 18.29 7.43
CA GLY A 93 18.66 18.26 8.76
C GLY A 93 17.77 19.47 9.08
N ASP A 94 17.71 20.49 8.23
CA ASP A 94 16.79 21.61 8.39
C ASP A 94 15.45 21.33 7.68
N GLY A 95 14.60 20.57 8.37
CA GLY A 95 13.27 20.22 7.86
C GLY A 95 12.33 21.42 7.71
N GLY A 96 12.51 22.47 8.52
CA GLY A 96 11.70 23.69 8.47
C GLY A 96 11.98 24.48 7.19
N ALA A 97 13.25 24.83 6.95
CA ALA A 97 13.64 25.51 5.72
C ALA A 97 13.33 24.69 4.47
N MET A 98 13.44 23.35 4.54
CA MET A 98 13.03 22.47 3.46
C MET A 98 11.54 22.61 3.13
N MET A 99 10.68 22.58 4.16
CA MET A 99 9.23 22.69 3.96
C MET A 99 8.84 24.04 3.37
N GLU A 100 9.44 25.13 3.86
CA GLU A 100 9.20 26.48 3.33
C GLU A 100 9.52 26.59 1.82
N VAL A 101 10.64 26.00 1.38
CA VAL A 101 11.00 25.96 -0.06
C VAL A 101 9.98 25.13 -0.84
N ILE A 102 9.59 23.97 -0.32
CA ILE A 102 8.61 23.08 -0.98
C ILE A 102 7.26 23.78 -1.13
N GLU A 103 6.73 24.37 -0.06
CA GLU A 103 5.45 25.08 -0.07
C GLU A 103 5.45 26.23 -1.08
N LYS A 104 6.52 27.02 -1.10
CA LYS A 104 6.68 28.13 -2.05
C LYS A 104 6.71 27.66 -3.49
N GLU A 105 7.50 26.63 -3.80
CA GLU A 105 7.67 26.15 -5.17
C GLU A 105 6.47 25.31 -5.66
N ALA A 106 5.72 24.68 -4.76
CA ALA A 106 4.52 23.92 -5.10
C ALA A 106 3.43 24.79 -5.74
N VAL A 107 3.30 26.05 -5.32
CA VAL A 107 2.30 26.99 -5.87
C VAL A 107 2.54 27.27 -7.36
N VAL A 108 3.80 27.38 -7.77
CA VAL A 108 4.21 27.77 -9.13
C VAL A 108 4.49 26.57 -10.05
N LEU A 109 4.35 25.35 -9.55
CA LEU A 109 4.64 24.14 -10.31
C LEU A 109 3.70 24.00 -11.53
N PRO A 110 4.24 23.78 -12.75
CA PRO A 110 3.47 23.49 -13.94
C PRO A 110 2.99 22.03 -13.93
N THR A 111 1.89 21.78 -13.22
CA THR A 111 1.24 20.45 -13.12
C THR A 111 0.61 19.98 -14.44
N ASP A 112 0.44 20.88 -15.42
CA ASP A 112 -0.01 20.59 -16.78
C ASP A 112 0.92 19.65 -17.55
N ARG A 113 2.19 19.56 -17.14
CA ARG A 113 3.19 18.66 -17.73
C ARG A 113 3.11 17.22 -17.23
N LEU A 114 2.31 16.96 -16.20
CA LEU A 114 2.14 15.62 -15.65
C LEU A 114 1.26 14.79 -16.58
N THR A 115 1.70 13.57 -16.86
CA THR A 115 0.93 12.60 -17.64
C THR A 115 -0.35 12.28 -16.87
N LYS A 116 -1.51 12.44 -17.52
CA LYS A 116 -2.80 12.13 -16.92
C LYS A 116 -3.09 10.65 -17.06
N PHE A 117 -3.48 10.02 -15.96
CA PHE A 117 -3.92 8.63 -15.92
C PHE A 117 -5.44 8.56 -15.81
N PRO A 118 -6.07 7.45 -16.21
CA PRO A 118 -7.47 7.21 -15.91
C PRO A 118 -7.74 7.37 -14.41
N GLU A 119 -8.90 7.92 -14.08
CA GLU A 119 -9.32 8.07 -12.69
C GLU A 119 -9.51 6.69 -12.05
N LEU A 120 -8.85 6.44 -10.93
CA LEU A 120 -9.06 5.21 -10.17
C LEU A 120 -10.46 5.23 -9.57
N ARG A 121 -11.29 4.28 -9.99
CA ARG A 121 -12.64 4.09 -9.47
C ARG A 121 -12.65 2.84 -8.61
N PHE A 122 -12.54 3.05 -7.32
CA PHE A 122 -12.73 1.98 -6.34
C PHE A 122 -14.22 1.82 -6.10
N ARG A 123 -14.77 0.69 -6.54
CA ARG A 123 -16.11 0.27 -6.16
C ARG A 123 -15.97 -0.74 -5.04
N TYR A 124 -16.67 -0.51 -3.94
CA TYR A 124 -16.84 -1.53 -2.94
C TYR A 124 -17.59 -2.72 -3.58
N VAL A 125 -16.95 -3.88 -3.55
CA VAL A 125 -17.56 -5.15 -3.93
C VAL A 125 -17.72 -5.92 -2.63
N GLU A 126 -18.97 -6.21 -2.27
CA GLU A 126 -19.25 -7.14 -1.18
C GLU A 126 -18.73 -8.53 -1.61
N ASP A 127 -17.89 -9.14 -0.78
CA ASP A 127 -17.54 -10.54 -0.96
C ASP A 127 -18.77 -11.39 -0.60
N GLU A 128 -19.15 -12.31 -1.48
CA GLU A 128 -20.29 -13.20 -1.24
C GLU A 128 -20.09 -14.06 0.02
N ASN A 129 -18.84 -14.31 0.39
CA ASN A 129 -18.45 -15.09 1.58
C ASN A 129 -18.10 -14.20 2.78
N THR A 130 -18.54 -12.93 2.80
CA THR A 130 -18.43 -12.04 3.96
C THR A 130 -18.91 -12.70 5.26
N VAL A 131 -19.89 -13.61 5.17
CA VAL A 131 -20.40 -14.43 6.28
C VAL A 131 -19.30 -15.22 6.99
N ASP A 132 -18.34 -15.80 6.27
CA ASP A 132 -17.24 -16.59 6.85
C ASP A 132 -16.29 -15.76 7.71
N PHE A 133 -16.23 -14.45 7.47
CA PHE A 133 -15.47 -13.53 8.30
C PHE A 133 -16.34 -12.91 9.41
N PHE A 134 -17.47 -12.31 9.05
CA PHE A 134 -18.27 -11.52 9.99
C PHE A 134 -18.98 -12.38 11.02
N VAL A 135 -19.48 -13.56 10.66
CA VAL A 135 -20.19 -14.43 11.62
C VAL A 135 -19.24 -14.87 12.74
N PRO A 136 -18.06 -15.45 12.45
CA PRO A 136 -17.08 -15.74 13.50
C PRO A 136 -16.63 -14.51 14.31
N TYR A 137 -16.47 -13.35 13.67
CA TYR A 137 -16.03 -12.12 14.33
C TYR A 137 -17.08 -11.54 15.30
N VAL A 138 -18.33 -11.41 14.87
CA VAL A 138 -19.43 -10.87 15.70
C VAL A 138 -19.69 -11.78 16.90
N TRP A 139 -19.67 -13.10 16.72
CA TRP A 139 -19.81 -14.05 17.81
C TRP A 139 -18.64 -13.99 18.79
N ARG A 140 -17.41 -13.76 18.30
CA ARG A 140 -16.25 -13.49 19.16
C ARG A 140 -16.46 -12.26 20.03
N LEU A 141 -16.87 -11.13 19.44
CA LEU A 141 -17.16 -9.90 20.18
C LEU A 141 -18.28 -10.10 21.21
N THR A 142 -19.34 -10.82 20.83
CA THR A 142 -20.45 -11.13 21.72
C THR A 142 -19.97 -11.93 22.93
N MET A 143 -19.12 -12.94 22.74
CA MET A 143 -18.55 -13.70 23.84
C MET A 143 -17.61 -12.88 24.73
N GLN A 144 -16.85 -11.94 24.15
CA GLN A 144 -15.90 -11.11 24.91
C GLN A 144 -16.57 -10.00 25.73
N HIS A 145 -17.65 -9.42 25.20
CA HIS A 145 -18.21 -8.18 25.74
C HIS A 145 -19.65 -8.28 26.25
N SER A 146 -20.36 -9.38 25.98
CA SER A 146 -21.68 -9.57 26.57
C SER A 146 -21.58 -10.12 28.00
N THR A 147 -22.66 -9.95 28.76
CA THR A 147 -22.82 -10.54 30.10
C THR A 147 -23.32 -12.00 30.06
N ILE A 148 -23.40 -12.59 28.86
CA ILE A 148 -23.91 -13.95 28.66
C ILE A 148 -22.76 -14.94 28.88
N ILE A 149 -22.99 -15.95 29.71
CA ILE A 149 -21.99 -16.98 29.99
C ILE A 149 -22.05 -18.03 28.87
N PHE A 150 -20.96 -18.17 28.13
CA PHE A 150 -20.80 -19.16 27.07
C PHE A 150 -19.78 -20.23 27.47
N ASP A 151 -20.04 -21.49 27.11
CA ASP A 151 -19.06 -22.58 27.25
C ASP A 151 -18.12 -22.57 26.03
N SER A 152 -16.92 -22.01 26.20
CA SER A 152 -15.90 -21.90 25.15
C SER A 152 -15.48 -23.24 24.55
N ALA A 153 -15.64 -24.37 25.26
CA ALA A 153 -15.29 -25.69 24.73
C ALA A 153 -16.30 -26.20 23.69
N ARG A 154 -17.51 -25.64 23.65
CA ARG A 154 -18.59 -26.04 22.71
C ARG A 154 -18.67 -25.15 21.48
N VAL A 155 -17.90 -24.07 21.43
CA VAL A 155 -17.90 -23.14 20.30
C VAL A 155 -17.06 -23.73 19.17
N LYS A 156 -17.70 -23.99 18.03
CA LYS A 156 -17.06 -24.54 16.83
C LYS A 156 -16.83 -23.51 15.72
N LEU A 157 -17.44 -22.34 15.87
CA LEU A 157 -17.47 -21.29 14.84
C LEU A 157 -16.12 -20.55 14.72
N PHE A 158 -15.35 -20.49 15.80
CA PHE A 158 -14.00 -19.94 15.85
C PHE A 158 -13.24 -20.57 17.02
N ASN A 159 -11.93 -20.36 17.09
CA ASN A 159 -11.12 -20.84 18.22
C ASN A 159 -11.38 -20.01 19.49
N ALA A 160 -12.45 -20.34 20.22
CA ALA A 160 -12.85 -19.66 21.45
C ALA A 160 -11.92 -19.94 22.64
N GLN A 161 -11.09 -20.99 22.58
CA GLN A 161 -10.12 -21.32 23.64
C GLN A 161 -9.01 -20.26 23.78
N MET A 162 -8.76 -19.50 22.70
CA MET A 162 -7.81 -18.37 22.71
C MET A 162 -8.35 -17.13 23.42
N LEU A 163 -9.64 -17.08 23.77
CA LEU A 163 -10.24 -15.95 24.50
C LEU A 163 -10.14 -16.10 26.02
N SER A 164 -9.97 -17.31 26.54
CA SER A 164 -9.92 -17.59 27.98
C SER A 164 -8.54 -17.37 28.61
N THR A 165 -7.52 -16.99 27.83
CA THR A 165 -6.14 -16.79 28.29
C THR A 165 -5.85 -15.37 28.76
N THR A 166 -6.85 -14.48 28.84
CA THR A 166 -6.68 -13.08 29.27
C THR A 166 -7.37 -12.79 30.61
N SER A 167 -7.14 -13.63 31.61
CA SER A 167 -7.53 -13.38 33.01
C SER A 167 -6.33 -13.40 33.93
#